data_AF-A0A7Z7YIX9-F1
#
_entry.id   AF-A0A7Z7YIX9-F1
#
_cell.length_a   1.000
_cell.length_b   1.000
_cell.length_c   1.000
_cell.angle_alpha   90.00
_cell.angle_beta   90.00
_cell.angle_gamma   90.00
#
_symmetry.space_group_name_H-M   'P 1'
#
loop_
_entity.id
_entity.type
_entity.pdbx_description
1 polymer ?
#
loop_
_entity_poly.entity_id
_entity_poly.type
_entity_poly.pdbx_seq_one_letter_code
_entity_poly.pdbx_strand_id
1 'polypeptide(L)'
;ERLESMATDNCARWVLSVVRRDLGFDDNHAVTMPELCWWLIRNDLADALPESAARKALRLPKPVVPSVTRESDLVPSVPATSIIQDKAKKVLALKVDPESPESFMLRPKRRRWVNEKYTRWVKTQPCACCGKPADDPHHLIGHGQGGMGTKAHDLFVLPLCRKHHDELHADTVAFEEKYGSQLELIFRFIDRALAIGVLA
;
A
#
# COMPACT_ATOMS: atom_id res chain seq x y z
N GLU A 1 2.31 26.48 33.40
CA GLU A 1 0.85 26.24 33.42
C GLU A 1 0.00 27.27 32.66
N ARG A 2 -0.21 28.51 33.13
CA ARG A 2 -1.15 29.45 32.46
C ARG A 2 -0.74 29.86 31.04
N LEU A 3 0.54 30.16 30.81
CA LEU A 3 1.04 30.53 29.47
C LEU A 3 1.02 29.35 28.49
N GLU A 4 1.29 28.14 28.96
CA GLU A 4 1.25 26.92 28.14
C GLU A 4 -0.18 26.56 27.72
N SER A 5 -1.14 26.71 28.65
CA SER A 5 -2.56 26.57 28.36
C SER A 5 -3.03 27.56 27.30
N MET A 6 -2.64 28.84 27.43
CA MET A 6 -2.95 29.87 26.42
C MET A 6 -2.31 29.58 25.05
N ALA A 7 -1.06 29.09 25.04
CA ALA A 7 -0.39 28.71 23.79
C ALA A 7 -1.10 27.55 23.09
N THR A 8 -1.55 26.55 23.86
CA THR A 8 -2.29 25.39 23.34
C THR A 8 -3.63 25.82 22.73
N ASP A 9 -4.38 26.69 23.41
CA ASP A 9 -5.65 27.22 22.90
C ASP A 9 -5.46 28.03 21.61
N ASN A 10 -4.42 28.86 21.55
CA ASN A 10 -4.12 29.65 20.36
C ASN A 10 -3.74 28.75 19.18
N CYS A 11 -2.94 27.71 19.42
CA CYS A 11 -2.61 26.70 18.41
C CYS A 11 -3.87 25.99 17.89
N ALA A 12 -4.75 25.53 18.79
CA ALA A 12 -6.00 24.88 18.40
C ALA A 12 -6.90 25.79 17.55
N ARG A 13 -7.04 27.07 17.92
CA ARG A 13 -7.81 28.05 17.12
C ARG A 13 -7.22 28.27 15.74
N TRP A 14 -5.90 28.34 15.64
CA TRP A 14 -5.19 28.49 14.37
C TRP A 14 -5.36 27.25 13.48
N VAL A 15 -5.21 26.04 14.03
CA VAL A 15 -5.46 24.81 13.27
C VAL A 15 -6.90 24.79 12.74
N LEU A 16 -7.88 25.14 13.57
CA LEU A 16 -9.28 25.19 13.14
C LEU A 16 -9.54 26.25 12.06
N SER A 17 -8.81 27.37 12.03
CA SER A 17 -8.94 28.35 10.94
C SER A 17 -8.35 27.85 9.63
N VAL A 18 -7.23 27.13 9.68
CA VAL A 18 -6.66 26.44 8.51
C VAL A 18 -7.64 25.41 7.95
N VAL A 19 -8.22 24.56 8.82
CA VAL A 19 -9.20 23.55 8.42
C VAL A 19 -10.41 24.18 7.74
N ARG A 20 -10.98 25.27 8.30
CA ARG A 20 -12.10 26.00 7.70
C ARG A 20 -11.77 26.50 6.30
N ARG A 21 -10.63 27.20 6.17
CA ARG A 21 -10.18 27.77 4.90
C ARG A 21 -9.98 26.70 3.83
N ASP A 22 -9.33 25.60 4.18
CA ASP A 22 -9.01 24.53 3.24
C ASP A 22 -10.25 23.73 2.79
N LEU A 23 -11.28 23.67 3.65
CA LEU A 23 -12.58 23.08 3.34
C LEU A 23 -13.55 24.09 2.68
N GLY A 24 -13.16 25.36 2.55
CA GLY A 24 -13.96 26.41 1.92
C GLY A 24 -15.09 26.96 2.78
N PHE A 25 -15.02 26.80 4.10
CA PHE A 25 -15.98 27.36 5.04
C PHE A 25 -15.64 28.82 5.40
N ASP A 26 -16.64 29.56 5.86
CA ASP A 26 -16.45 30.89 6.43
C ASP A 26 -15.78 30.85 7.82
N ASP A 27 -15.37 32.02 8.31
CA ASP A 27 -14.70 32.16 9.60
C ASP A 27 -15.60 31.83 10.80
N ASN A 28 -16.92 31.81 10.64
CA ASN A 28 -17.88 31.54 11.71
C ASN A 28 -18.29 30.06 11.80
N HIS A 29 -17.93 29.24 10.81
CA HIS A 29 -18.29 27.82 10.78
C HIS A 29 -17.64 27.03 11.93
N ALA A 30 -18.47 26.30 12.68
CA ALA A 30 -18.00 25.40 13.71
C ALA A 30 -17.60 24.05 13.09
N VAL A 31 -16.29 23.83 12.91
CA VAL A 31 -15.77 22.57 12.35
C VAL A 31 -16.23 21.37 13.20
N THR A 32 -16.95 20.46 12.56
CA THR A 32 -17.44 19.23 13.17
C THR A 32 -16.35 18.14 13.15
N MET A 33 -16.51 17.11 14.00
CA MET A 33 -15.56 15.99 14.02
C MET A 33 -15.44 15.28 12.65
N PRO A 34 -16.53 14.98 11.91
CA PRO A 34 -16.41 14.41 10.56
C PRO A 34 -15.63 15.30 9.58
N GLU A 35 -15.83 16.61 9.62
CA GLU A 35 -15.11 17.57 8.77
C GLU A 35 -13.61 17.60 9.09
N LEU A 36 -13.27 17.61 10.39
CA LEU A 36 -11.88 17.51 10.83
C LEU A 36 -11.25 16.18 10.40
N CYS A 37 -11.95 15.05 10.58
CA CYS A 37 -11.46 13.74 10.15
C CYS A 37 -11.26 13.68 8.63
N TRP A 38 -12.15 14.27 7.84
CA TRP A 38 -12.01 14.37 6.39
C TRP A 38 -10.78 15.18 5.99
N TRP A 39 -10.58 16.34 6.62
CA TRP A 39 -9.40 17.18 6.37
C TRP A 39 -8.09 16.47 6.75
N LEU A 40 -8.06 15.76 7.89
CA LEU A 40 -6.88 14.97 8.30
C LEU A 40 -6.54 13.88 7.28
N ILE A 41 -7.54 13.14 6.79
CA ILE A 41 -7.32 12.08 5.79
C ILE A 41 -6.81 12.68 4.47
N ARG A 42 -7.40 13.79 4.00
CA ARG A 42 -7.00 14.46 2.76
C ARG A 42 -5.55 14.96 2.79
N ASN A 43 -5.02 15.28 3.97
CA ASN A 43 -3.66 15.79 4.15
C ASN A 43 -2.67 14.72 4.67
N ASP A 44 -3.02 13.43 4.60
CA ASP A 44 -2.19 12.32 5.08
C ASP A 44 -1.82 12.37 6.57
N LEU A 45 -2.66 13.02 7.40
CA LEU A 45 -2.49 13.18 8.86
C LEU A 45 -3.42 12.25 9.66
N ALA A 46 -3.86 11.14 9.08
CA ALA A 46 -4.78 10.20 9.74
C ALA A 46 -4.17 9.52 10.98
N ASP A 47 -2.84 9.47 11.08
CA ASP A 47 -2.07 8.93 12.21
C ASP A 47 -2.05 9.87 13.42
N ALA A 48 -2.22 11.18 13.22
CA ALA A 48 -2.33 12.17 14.30
C ALA A 48 -3.66 12.09 15.07
N LEU A 49 -4.63 11.30 14.59
CA LEU A 49 -5.94 11.17 15.23
C LEU A 49 -5.84 10.31 16.51
N PRO A 50 -6.19 10.85 17.69
CA PRO A 50 -6.13 10.08 18.93
C PRO A 50 -7.21 8.99 18.98
N GLU A 51 -6.96 7.91 19.75
CA GLU A 51 -7.85 6.74 19.85
C GLU A 51 -9.30 7.10 20.21
N SER A 52 -9.50 8.08 21.10
CA SER A 52 -10.83 8.56 21.48
C SER A 52 -11.58 9.20 20.31
N ALA A 53 -10.90 10.00 19.51
CA ALA A 53 -11.46 10.63 18.32
C ALA A 53 -11.68 9.60 17.21
N ALA A 54 -10.75 8.66 17.02
CA ALA A 54 -10.88 7.56 16.08
C ALA A 54 -12.11 6.69 16.37
N ARG A 55 -12.34 6.34 17.65
CA ARG A 55 -13.55 5.64 18.07
C ARG A 55 -14.82 6.43 17.79
N LYS A 56 -14.82 7.74 18.07
CA LYS A 56 -15.97 8.61 17.79
C LYS A 56 -16.26 8.67 16.28
N ALA A 57 -15.22 8.79 15.45
CA ALA A 57 -15.34 8.80 14.00
C ALA A 57 -15.88 7.46 13.45
N LEU A 58 -15.43 6.33 14.01
CA LEU A 58 -15.91 4.99 13.65
C LEU A 58 -17.23 4.60 14.34
N ARG A 59 -17.79 5.48 15.18
CA ARG A 59 -18.97 5.22 16.02
C ARG A 59 -18.83 3.96 16.90
N LEU A 60 -17.60 3.70 17.38
CA LEU A 60 -17.31 2.61 18.32
C LEU A 60 -17.67 3.02 19.76
N PRO A 61 -18.15 2.10 20.60
CA PRO A 61 -18.42 2.38 22.01
C PRO A 61 -17.15 2.80 22.74
N LYS A 62 -17.26 3.62 23.79
CA LYS A 62 -16.12 3.92 24.67
C LYS A 62 -15.73 2.64 25.42
N PRO A 63 -14.43 2.28 25.50
CA PRO A 63 -14.03 1.10 26.23
C PRO A 63 -14.26 1.37 27.71
N VAL A 64 -15.12 0.55 28.33
CA VAL A 64 -15.23 0.49 29.78
C VAL A 64 -14.21 -0.55 30.21
N VAL A 65 -13.16 -0.12 30.90
CA VAL A 65 -12.18 -1.03 31.51
C VAL A 65 -12.60 -1.21 32.96
N PRO A 66 -13.17 -2.37 33.35
CA PRO A 66 -13.48 -2.65 34.74
C PRO A 66 -12.21 -2.64 35.58
N SER A 67 -12.29 -2.22 36.84
CA SER A 67 -11.16 -2.27 37.77
C SER A 67 -10.72 -3.69 38.12
N VAL A 68 -11.62 -4.68 37.92
CA VAL A 68 -11.36 -6.11 38.09
C VAL A 68 -11.88 -6.83 36.85
N THR A 69 -10.99 -7.54 36.15
CA THR A 69 -11.31 -8.34 34.97
C THR A 69 -10.70 -9.73 35.10
N ARG A 70 -11.43 -10.80 34.74
CA ARG A 70 -10.79 -12.10 34.51
C ARG A 70 -10.13 -12.10 33.14
N GLU A 71 -9.03 -12.82 33.00
CA GLU A 71 -8.35 -12.96 31.71
C GLU A 71 -9.26 -13.56 30.63
N SER A 72 -10.18 -14.46 31.02
CA SER A 72 -11.20 -15.02 30.13
C SER A 72 -12.16 -14.01 29.51
N ASP A 73 -12.29 -12.82 30.12
CA ASP A 73 -13.22 -11.77 29.67
C ASP A 73 -12.54 -10.83 28.66
N LEU A 74 -11.24 -11.01 28.38
CA LEU A 74 -10.50 -10.24 27.40
C LEU A 74 -10.89 -10.67 25.99
N VAL A 75 -11.65 -9.82 25.30
CA VAL A 75 -11.92 -9.97 23.88
C VAL A 75 -10.85 -9.21 23.08
N PRO A 76 -10.03 -9.89 22.27
CA PRO A 76 -9.07 -9.22 21.40
C PRO A 76 -9.80 -8.25 20.47
N SER A 77 -9.36 -7.00 20.45
CA SER A 77 -9.88 -5.99 19.52
C SER A 77 -8.72 -5.17 18.97
N VAL A 78 -8.88 -4.70 17.74
CA VAL A 78 -7.89 -3.83 17.10
C VAL A 78 -8.13 -2.37 17.52
N PRO A 79 -7.07 -1.57 17.71
CA PRO A 79 -7.19 -0.14 17.99
C PRO A 79 -7.98 0.58 16.89
N ALA A 80 -8.82 1.55 17.27
CA ALA A 80 -9.61 2.32 16.33
C ALA A 80 -8.73 3.13 15.36
N THR A 81 -7.57 3.60 15.84
CA THR A 81 -6.55 4.26 15.00
C THR A 81 -6.07 3.35 13.88
N SER A 82 -5.79 2.06 14.15
CA SER A 82 -5.38 1.09 13.14
C SER A 82 -6.46 0.91 12.07
N ILE A 83 -7.73 0.83 12.47
CA ILE A 83 -8.86 0.70 11.54
C ILE A 83 -8.95 1.93 10.61
N ILE A 84 -8.78 3.14 11.16
CA ILE A 84 -8.80 4.39 10.37
C ILE A 84 -7.61 4.45 9.43
N GLN A 85 -6.42 4.11 9.88
CA GLN A 85 -5.22 4.07 9.04
C GLN A 85 -5.38 3.08 7.89
N ASP A 86 -5.92 1.89 8.12
CA ASP A 86 -6.15 0.91 7.06
C ASP A 86 -7.23 1.37 6.06
N LYS A 87 -8.23 2.12 6.52
CA LYS A 87 -9.23 2.74 5.64
C LYS A 87 -8.65 3.92 4.84
N ALA A 88 -7.78 4.72 5.44
CA ALA A 88 -7.08 5.81 4.76
C ALA A 88 -6.08 5.28 3.71
N LYS A 89 -5.33 4.22 4.03
CA LYS A 89 -4.39 3.53 3.12
C LYS A 89 -5.05 2.94 1.88
N LYS A 90 -6.37 2.69 1.88
CA LYS A 90 -7.09 2.19 0.70
C LYS A 90 -7.19 3.24 -0.41
N VAL A 91 -6.84 4.50 -0.15
CA VAL A 91 -6.56 5.48 -1.20
C VAL A 91 -5.14 5.21 -1.69
N LEU A 92 -5.01 4.30 -2.66
CA LEU A 92 -3.71 3.87 -3.18
C LEU A 92 -3.12 4.99 -4.06
N ALA A 93 -2.49 5.99 -3.44
CA ALA A 93 -1.58 6.86 -4.17
C ALA A 93 -0.27 6.08 -4.37
N LEU A 94 0.13 5.84 -5.62
CA LEU A 94 1.49 5.43 -5.93
C LEU A 94 2.43 6.51 -5.36
N LYS A 95 3.04 6.24 -4.21
CA LYS A 95 3.92 7.20 -3.54
C LYS A 95 5.20 7.34 -4.35
N VAL A 96 5.26 8.41 -5.16
CA VAL A 96 6.47 8.84 -5.84
C VAL A 96 7.19 9.81 -4.91
N ASP A 97 8.35 9.42 -4.40
CA ASP A 97 9.23 10.31 -3.65
C ASP A 97 10.21 10.96 -4.62
N PRO A 98 10.05 12.26 -4.95
CA PRO A 98 10.94 12.95 -5.88
C PRO A 98 12.38 13.09 -5.35
N GLU A 99 12.60 12.92 -4.05
CA GLU A 99 13.89 13.08 -3.39
C GLU A 99 14.34 11.81 -2.66
N SER A 100 14.00 10.63 -3.21
CA SER A 100 14.43 9.34 -2.65
C SER A 100 15.96 9.32 -2.46
N PRO A 101 16.50 9.08 -1.25
CA PRO A 101 17.95 9.15 -0.97
C PRO A 101 18.83 8.37 -1.95
N GLU A 102 18.34 7.21 -2.41
CA GLU A 102 18.99 6.37 -3.41
C GLU A 102 19.22 7.05 -4.76
N SER A 103 18.41 8.03 -5.17
CA SER A 103 18.58 8.74 -6.45
C SER A 103 19.83 9.61 -6.49
N PHE A 104 20.36 9.99 -5.33
CA PHE A 104 21.57 10.80 -5.19
C PHE A 104 22.86 9.96 -5.08
N MET A 105 22.76 8.63 -5.08
CA MET A 105 23.91 7.73 -4.94
C MET A 105 24.50 7.34 -6.29
N LEU A 106 25.83 7.33 -6.43
CA LEU A 106 26.53 6.84 -7.64
C LEU A 106 26.21 5.36 -7.94
N ARG A 107 25.99 4.55 -6.91
CA ARG A 107 25.59 3.14 -6.99
C ARG A 107 24.48 2.86 -5.99
N PRO A 108 23.21 3.08 -6.37
CA PRO A 108 22.08 2.88 -5.47
C PRO A 108 21.91 1.40 -5.09
N LYS A 109 21.55 1.13 -3.84
CA LYS A 109 21.12 -0.21 -3.44
C LYS A 109 19.74 -0.48 -4.01
N ARG A 110 19.64 -1.48 -4.90
CA ARG A 110 18.35 -1.87 -5.48
C ARG A 110 17.46 -2.50 -4.39
N ARG A 111 16.33 -1.85 -4.08
CA ARG A 111 15.33 -2.38 -3.15
C ARG A 111 14.26 -3.12 -3.92
N ARG A 112 14.13 -4.43 -3.71
CA ARG A 112 13.09 -5.23 -4.36
C ARG A 112 11.69 -4.77 -3.89
N TRP A 113 10.87 -4.27 -4.81
CA TRP A 113 9.42 -4.19 -4.61
C TRP A 113 8.81 -5.60 -4.53
N VAL A 114 8.12 -5.87 -3.42
CA VAL A 114 7.47 -7.15 -3.11
C VAL A 114 5.98 -6.91 -2.92
N ASN A 115 5.16 -7.75 -3.56
CA ASN A 115 3.71 -7.73 -3.45
C ASN A 115 3.17 -9.16 -3.60
N GLU A 116 2.95 -9.80 -2.44
CA GLU A 116 2.44 -11.17 -2.38
C GLU A 116 1.02 -11.29 -2.97
N LYS A 117 0.19 -10.24 -2.85
CA LYS A 117 -1.16 -10.24 -3.43
C LYS A 117 -1.08 -10.27 -4.95
N TYR A 118 -0.20 -9.46 -5.53
CA TYR A 118 0.04 -9.45 -6.97
C TYR A 118 0.56 -10.79 -7.45
N THR A 119 1.63 -11.34 -6.85
CA THR A 119 2.18 -12.64 -7.27
C THR A 119 1.20 -13.81 -7.10
N ARG A 120 0.34 -13.79 -6.07
CA ARG A 120 -0.77 -14.75 -5.92
C ARG A 120 -1.82 -14.59 -7.01
N TRP A 121 -2.15 -13.37 -7.41
CA TRP A 121 -3.03 -13.13 -8.55
C TRP A 121 -2.40 -13.60 -9.87
N VAL A 122 -1.09 -13.41 -10.06
CA VAL A 122 -0.39 -13.93 -11.25
C VAL A 122 -0.53 -15.45 -11.38
N LYS A 123 -0.48 -16.20 -10.26
CA LYS A 123 -0.71 -17.65 -10.27
C LYS A 123 -2.07 -18.06 -10.83
N THR A 124 -3.09 -17.21 -10.74
CA THR A 124 -4.44 -17.54 -11.23
C THR A 124 -4.62 -17.20 -12.71
N GLN A 125 -3.62 -16.61 -13.35
CA GLN A 125 -3.70 -16.22 -14.75
C GLN A 125 -3.35 -17.38 -15.69
N PRO A 126 -3.84 -17.35 -16.94
CA PRO A 126 -3.38 -18.26 -17.99
C PRO A 126 -1.87 -18.14 -18.22
N CYS A 127 -1.23 -19.26 -18.49
CA CYS A 127 0.16 -19.36 -18.92
C CYS A 127 0.38 -18.52 -20.18
N ALA A 128 1.37 -17.64 -20.14
CA ALA A 128 1.68 -16.73 -21.24
C ALA A 128 2.06 -17.46 -22.55
N CYS A 129 2.51 -18.71 -22.48
CA CYS A 129 2.92 -19.49 -23.65
C CYS A 129 1.78 -20.32 -24.26
N CYS A 130 0.93 -20.95 -23.42
CA CYS A 130 -0.06 -21.92 -23.91
C CYS A 130 -1.50 -21.71 -23.42
N GLY A 131 -1.77 -20.68 -22.63
CA GLY A 131 -3.11 -20.34 -22.13
C GLY A 131 -3.70 -21.30 -21.12
N LYS A 132 -3.04 -22.42 -20.78
CA LYS A 132 -3.43 -23.31 -19.68
C LYS A 132 -3.25 -22.60 -18.34
N PRO A 133 -3.92 -23.01 -17.24
CA PRO A 133 -3.67 -22.44 -15.91
C PRO A 133 -2.17 -22.40 -15.57
N ALA A 134 -1.69 -21.26 -15.08
CA ALA A 134 -0.35 -21.15 -14.54
C ALA A 134 -0.24 -21.87 -13.19
N ASP A 135 0.96 -22.32 -12.85
CA ASP A 135 1.24 -22.99 -11.58
C ASP A 135 1.99 -22.05 -10.63
N ASP A 136 3.01 -21.35 -11.16
CA ASP A 136 3.89 -20.48 -10.39
C ASP A 136 4.23 -19.18 -11.15
N PRO A 137 4.40 -18.04 -10.46
CA PRO A 137 4.87 -16.81 -11.06
C PRO A 137 6.35 -16.96 -11.36
N HIS A 138 6.72 -16.79 -12.62
CA HIS A 138 8.09 -16.80 -13.08
C HIS A 138 8.70 -15.40 -12.95
N HIS A 139 9.68 -15.20 -12.07
CA HIS A 139 10.43 -13.94 -12.01
C HIS A 139 11.42 -13.84 -13.17
N LEU A 140 11.50 -12.67 -13.81
CA LEU A 140 12.47 -12.37 -14.87
C LEU A 140 13.90 -12.77 -14.48
N ILE A 141 14.57 -13.55 -15.33
CA ILE A 141 15.98 -13.96 -15.16
C ILE A 141 16.85 -13.45 -16.31
N GLY A 142 18.17 -13.34 -16.10
CA GLY A 142 19.13 -13.00 -17.16
C GLY A 142 19.26 -11.52 -17.52
N HIS A 143 18.40 -10.63 -17.01
CA HIS A 143 18.39 -9.19 -17.39
C HIS A 143 18.90 -8.22 -16.32
N GLY A 144 19.74 -8.68 -15.38
CA GLY A 144 20.30 -7.83 -14.31
C GLY A 144 19.26 -7.30 -13.31
N GLN A 145 18.01 -7.79 -13.38
CA GLN A 145 16.93 -7.37 -12.48
C GLN A 145 16.98 -8.05 -11.10
N GLY A 146 17.89 -9.00 -10.91
CA GLY A 146 18.27 -9.61 -9.64
C GLY A 146 19.76 -9.98 -9.65
N GLY A 147 20.29 -10.35 -8.49
CA GLY A 147 21.59 -11.01 -8.30
C GLY A 147 21.46 -12.49 -7.93
N MET A 148 22.59 -13.14 -7.67
CA MET A 148 22.67 -14.56 -7.30
C MET A 148 21.79 -14.87 -6.07
N GLY A 149 20.86 -15.82 -6.21
CA GLY A 149 19.94 -16.21 -5.14
C GLY A 149 18.84 -15.19 -4.81
N THR A 150 18.71 -14.12 -5.60
CA THR A 150 17.68 -13.09 -5.40
C THR A 150 16.67 -13.08 -6.56
N LYS A 151 15.49 -12.52 -6.29
CA LYS A 151 14.41 -12.40 -7.27
C LYS A 151 14.28 -10.97 -7.76
N ALA A 152 13.81 -10.81 -9.01
CA ALA A 152 13.41 -9.52 -9.54
C ALA A 152 12.23 -8.92 -8.75
N HIS A 153 11.86 -7.67 -9.08
CA HIS A 153 10.63 -7.06 -8.56
C HIS A 153 9.44 -7.97 -8.83
N ASP A 154 8.49 -8.00 -7.88
CA ASP A 154 7.26 -8.76 -8.07
C ASP A 154 6.41 -8.23 -9.21
N LEU A 155 6.66 -7.02 -9.71
CA LEU A 155 6.06 -6.51 -10.94
C LEU A 155 6.56 -7.27 -12.19
N PHE A 156 7.80 -7.77 -12.16
CA PHE A 156 8.46 -8.46 -13.28
C PHE A 156 8.30 -9.98 -13.17
N VAL A 157 7.04 -10.42 -13.00
CA VAL A 157 6.68 -11.84 -13.06
C VAL A 157 5.77 -12.15 -14.24
N LEU A 158 5.89 -13.36 -14.77
CA LEU A 158 5.05 -13.89 -15.83
C LEU A 158 4.30 -15.14 -15.34
N PRO A 159 3.02 -15.33 -15.67
CA PRO A 159 2.32 -16.58 -15.38
C PRO A 159 2.81 -17.68 -16.32
N LEU A 160 3.40 -18.75 -15.77
CA LEU A 160 3.78 -19.94 -16.53
C LEU A 160 3.22 -21.20 -15.87
N CYS A 161 2.81 -22.18 -16.69
CA CYS A 161 2.59 -23.54 -16.19
C CYS A 161 3.94 -24.21 -15.91
N ARG A 162 3.96 -25.25 -15.08
CA ARG A 162 5.18 -25.96 -14.66
C ARG A 162 6.06 -26.35 -15.85
N LYS A 163 5.46 -26.90 -16.91
CA LYS A 163 6.19 -27.29 -18.12
C LYS A 163 6.95 -26.13 -18.75
N HIS A 164 6.29 -25.00 -18.97
CA HIS A 164 6.93 -23.82 -19.60
C HIS A 164 7.89 -23.12 -18.65
N HIS A 165 7.61 -23.15 -17.35
CA HIS A 165 8.51 -22.66 -16.33
C HIS A 165 9.83 -23.44 -16.33
N ASP A 166 9.75 -24.78 -16.36
CA ASP A 166 10.93 -25.65 -16.38
C ASP A 166 11.67 -25.58 -17.74
N GLU A 167 10.93 -25.45 -18.86
CA GLU A 167 11.50 -25.22 -20.20
C GLU A 167 12.35 -23.93 -20.23
N LEU A 168 11.86 -22.85 -19.61
CA LEU A 168 12.58 -21.58 -19.51
C LEU A 168 13.86 -21.71 -18.66
N HIS A 169 13.78 -22.35 -17.49
CA HIS A 169 14.97 -22.56 -16.64
C HIS A 169 15.99 -23.53 -17.25
N ALA A 170 15.55 -24.44 -18.11
CA ALA A 170 16.43 -25.37 -18.81
C ALA A 170 17.23 -24.67 -19.91
N ASP A 171 16.59 -23.85 -20.73
CA ASP A 171 17.25 -23.08 -21.78
C ASP A 171 16.45 -21.79 -22.11
N THR A 172 16.93 -20.67 -21.58
CA THR A 172 16.28 -19.36 -21.80
C THR A 172 16.28 -18.96 -23.27
N VAL A 173 17.35 -19.28 -24.02
CA VAL A 173 17.49 -18.83 -25.40
C VAL A 173 16.50 -19.58 -26.29
N ALA A 174 16.48 -20.90 -26.19
CA ALA A 174 15.53 -21.72 -26.95
C ALA A 174 14.07 -21.42 -26.57
N PHE A 175 13.80 -21.12 -25.30
CA PHE A 175 12.48 -20.69 -24.85
C PHE A 175 12.06 -19.37 -25.50
N GLU A 176 12.92 -18.35 -25.46
CA GLU A 176 12.61 -17.01 -25.97
C GLU A 176 12.46 -17.01 -27.50
N GLU A 177 13.24 -17.81 -28.23
CA GLU A 177 13.07 -18.00 -29.68
C GLU A 177 11.70 -18.58 -30.03
N LYS A 178 11.15 -19.44 -29.16
CA LYS A 178 9.90 -20.16 -29.42
C LYS A 178 8.64 -19.41 -29.01
N TYR A 179 8.69 -18.67 -27.90
CA TYR A 179 7.51 -18.03 -27.31
C TYR A 179 7.58 -16.50 -27.25
N GLY A 180 8.72 -15.90 -27.63
CA GLY A 180 9.01 -14.49 -27.46
C GLY A 180 9.86 -14.21 -26.21
N SER A 181 10.54 -13.06 -26.20
CA SER A 181 11.45 -12.70 -25.10
C SER A 181 10.70 -12.56 -23.76
N GLN A 182 11.37 -12.86 -22.65
CA GLN A 182 10.77 -12.66 -21.32
C GLN A 182 10.32 -11.21 -21.12
N LEU A 183 11.10 -10.23 -21.62
CA LEU A 183 10.77 -8.80 -21.54
C LEU A 183 9.47 -8.46 -22.25
N GLU A 184 9.27 -8.97 -23.46
CA GLU A 184 8.06 -8.74 -24.23
C GLU A 184 6.84 -9.39 -23.58
N LEU A 185 6.98 -10.64 -23.12
CA LEU A 185 5.92 -11.37 -22.44
C LEU A 185 5.50 -10.66 -21.14
N ILE A 186 6.46 -10.19 -20.35
CA ILE A 186 6.21 -9.44 -19.12
C ILE A 186 5.59 -8.08 -19.43
N PHE A 187 6.06 -7.36 -20.45
CA PHE A 187 5.50 -6.06 -20.83
C PHE A 187 4.01 -6.18 -21.19
N ARG A 188 3.66 -7.14 -22.04
CA ARG A 188 2.26 -7.43 -22.40
C ARG A 188 1.42 -7.82 -21.19
N PHE A 189 2.00 -8.58 -20.26
CA PHE A 189 1.30 -9.00 -19.05
C PHE A 189 1.06 -7.85 -18.06
N ILE A 190 2.04 -6.96 -17.87
CA ILE A 190 1.91 -5.75 -17.05
C ILE A 190 0.87 -4.80 -17.67
N ASP A 191 0.92 -4.58 -18.98
CA ASP A 191 -0.06 -3.77 -19.70
C ASP A 191 -1.49 -4.29 -19.46
N ARG A 192 -1.70 -5.61 -19.62
CA ARG A 192 -2.99 -6.23 -19.30
C ARG A 192 -3.38 -6.02 -17.84
N ALA A 193 -2.46 -6.21 -16.89
CA ALA A 193 -2.74 -6.07 -15.46
C ALA A 193 -3.19 -4.63 -15.10
N LEU A 194 -2.58 -3.62 -15.74
CA LEU A 194 -2.98 -2.22 -15.63
C LEU A 194 -4.36 -1.99 -16.30
N ALA A 195 -4.53 -2.46 -17.53
CA ALA A 195 -5.75 -2.23 -18.32
C ALA A 195 -7.02 -2.82 -17.67
N ILE A 196 -6.89 -3.91 -16.92
CA ILE A 196 -8.01 -4.55 -16.19
C ILE A 196 -8.12 -4.12 -14.73
N GLY A 197 -7.32 -3.14 -14.28
CA GLY A 197 -7.40 -2.56 -12.94
C GLY A 197 -6.88 -3.44 -11.81
N VAL A 198 -6.02 -4.42 -12.09
CA VAL A 198 -5.37 -5.24 -11.05
C VAL A 198 -4.27 -4.45 -10.34
N LEU A 199 -3.57 -3.60 -11.10
CA LEU A 199 -2.65 -2.60 -10.59
C LEU A 199 -3.34 -1.24 -10.81
N ALA A 200 -3.89 -0.68 -9.73
CA ALA A 200 -4.61 0.60 -9.72
C ALA A 200 -4.38 1.30 -8.38
#